data_AF-I5BQH8-F1
#
_entry.id   AF-I5BQH8-F1
#
_cell.length_a   1.000
_cell.length_b   1.000
_cell.length_c   1.000
_cell.angle_alpha   90.00
_cell.angle_beta   90.00
_cell.angle_gamma   90.00
#
_symmetry.space_group_name_H-M   'P 1'
#
loop_
_entity.id
_entity.type
_entity.pdbx_description
1 polymer ?
#
loop_
_entity_poly.entity_id
_entity_poly.type
_entity_poly.pdbx_seq_one_letter_code
_entity_poly.pdbx_strand_id
1 'polypeptide(L)' 'MLIGEVSTVNDDVTDNIFADPIARFSEIEEDEDPYRLLVSDYPTWL' A
#
# COMPACT_ATOMS: atom_id res chain seq x y z
N MET A 1 -4.16 -21.93 -0.20
CA MET A 1 -5.38 -21.15 -0.49
C MET A 1 -4.96 -19.94 -1.29
N LEU A 2 -5.63 -19.67 -2.41
CA LEU A 2 -5.39 -18.51 -3.25
C LEU A 2 -6.66 -17.67 -3.24
N ILE A 3 -6.52 -16.35 -3.10
CA ILE A 3 -7.65 -15.42 -3.08
C ILE A 3 -7.46 -14.46 -4.25
N GLY A 4 -8.53 -14.27 -5.03
CA GLY A 4 -8.63 -13.22 -6.02
C GLY A 4 -9.71 -12.23 -5.61
N GLU A 5 -9.45 -10.94 -5.79
CA GLU A 5 -10.42 -9.87 -5.55
C GLU A 5 -10.95 -9.36 -6.88
N VAL A 6 -12.27 -9.15 -6.96
CA VAL A 6 -12.92 -8.41 -8.05
C VAL A 6 -13.81 -7.36 -7.41
N SER A 7 -13.52 -6.10 -7.68
CA SER A 7 -14.20 -4.94 -7.11
C SER A 7 -14.38 -3.87 -8.19
N THR A 8 -14.98 -2.73 -7.82
CA THR A 8 -14.93 -1.51 -8.65
C THR A 8 -13.52 -0.93 -8.63
N VAL A 9 -13.35 0.37 -8.89
CA VAL A 9 -12.06 1.02 -8.64
C VAL A 9 -11.72 0.87 -7.15
N ASN A 10 -10.52 0.37 -6.86
CA ASN A 10 -9.94 0.30 -5.52
C ASN A 10 -9.25 1.63 -5.21
N ASP A 11 -9.52 2.18 -4.02
CA ASP A 11 -8.82 3.35 -3.47
C ASP A 11 -8.31 3.07 -2.06
N ASP A 12 -7.27 2.25 -1.97
CA ASP A 12 -6.62 1.90 -0.70
C ASP A 12 -6.15 3.12 0.14
N VAL A 13 -6.07 4.32 -0.45
CA VAL A 13 -5.66 5.55 0.23
C VAL A 13 -6.77 6.11 1.13
N THR A 14 -8.05 6.01 0.72
CA THR A 14 -9.15 6.67 1.43
C THR A 14 -10.37 5.80 1.73
N ASP A 15 -10.53 4.65 1.07
CA ASP A 15 -11.73 3.81 1.20
C ASP A 15 -11.65 2.75 2.33
N ASN A 16 -10.51 2.68 3.02
CA ASN A 16 -10.27 1.78 4.13
C ASN A 16 -10.63 2.41 5.49
N ILE A 17 -11.71 1.92 6.13
CA ILE A 17 -12.12 2.35 7.48
C ILE A 17 -11.81 1.22 8.47
N PHE A 18 -10.81 1.44 9.31
CA PHE A 18 -10.41 0.51 10.37
C PHE A 18 -11.07 0.86 11.71
N ALA A 19 -11.28 -0.15 12.56
CA ALA A 19 -11.82 0.05 13.91
C ALA A 19 -10.86 0.83 14.82
N ASP A 20 -9.56 0.54 14.68
CA ASP A 20 -8.49 1.26 15.35
C ASP A 20 -7.89 2.32 14.41
N PRO A 21 -7.37 3.45 14.93
CA PRO A 21 -6.74 4.49 14.13
C PRO A 21 -5.35 4.04 13.66
N ILE A 22 -5.31 3.21 12.62
CA ILE A 22 -4.11 2.66 12.01
C ILE A 22 -3.98 3.08 10.55
N ALA A 23 -2.74 3.15 10.06
CA ALA A 23 -2.45 3.41 8.66
C ALA A 23 -2.63 2.14 7.81
N ARG A 24 -3.08 2.32 6.56
CA ARG A 24 -3.19 1.22 5.58
C ARG A 24 -1.81 0.68 5.13
N PHE A 25 -0.83 1.58 5.07
CA PHE A 25 0.54 1.30 4.67
C PHE A 25 1.47 1.56 5.86
N SER A 26 2.56 0.79 5.94
CA SER A 26 3.59 0.96 6.97
C SER A 26 4.66 1.92 6.49
N GLU A 27 5.27 2.65 7.42
CA GLU A 27 6.54 3.34 7.17
C GLU A 27 7.68 2.32 7.14
N ILE A 28 8.59 2.47 6.18
CA ILE A 28 9.75 1.59 5.99
C ILE A 28 11.01 2.46 6.06
N GLU A 29 12.03 1.97 6.76
CA GLU A 29 13.37 2.54 6.72
C GLU A 29 14.13 1.89 5.56
N GLU A 30 14.48 2.69 4.55
CA GLU A 30 15.23 2.23 3.37
C GLU A 30 16.73 2.23 3.69
N ASP A 31 17.25 1.10 4.19
CA ASP A 31 18.66 0.91 4.53
C ASP A 31 19.53 0.46 3.34
N GLU A 32 18.90 0.01 2.25
CA GLU A 32 19.51 -0.34 0.98
C GLU A 32 18.65 0.09 -0.23
N ASP A 33 19.21 0.05 -1.45
CA ASP A 33 18.45 0.39 -2.66
C ASP A 33 17.35 -0.66 -2.92
N PRO A 34 16.10 -0.25 -3.26
CA PRO A 34 15.00 -1.18 -3.42
C PRO A 34 15.16 -2.06 -4.66
N TYR A 35 15.03 -3.38 -4.49
CA TYR A 35 15.03 -4.32 -5.62
C TYR A 35 13.82 -4.11 -6.56
N ARG A 36 12.66 -3.77 -5.97
CA ARG A 36 11.41 -3.41 -6.65
C ARG A 36 10.65 -2.41 -5.80
N LEU A 37 10.01 -1.45 -6.44
CA LEU A 37 9.17 -0.45 -5.76
C LEU A 37 7.82 -1.06 -5.37
N LEU A 38 7.30 -0.69 -4.20
CA LEU A 38 5.90 -0.93 -3.84
C LEU A 38 5.01 0.09 -4.56
N VAL A 39 3.71 -0.24 -4.68
CA VAL A 39 2.74 0.67 -5.31
C VAL A 39 2.70 2.05 -4.63
N SER A 40 2.92 2.08 -3.31
CA SER A 40 3.00 3.30 -2.49
C SER A 40 4.22 4.17 -2.78
N ASP A 41 5.28 3.60 -3.36
CA ASP A 41 6.58 4.28 -3.44
C ASP A 41 6.69 5.09 -4.73
N TYR A 42 6.05 4.66 -5.82
CA TYR A 42 6.12 5.32 -7.13
C TYR A 42 5.99 6.86 -7.11
N PRO A 43 5.06 7.48 -6.34
CA PRO A 43 4.94 8.94 -6.27
C PRO A 43 6.19 9.66 -5.75
N THR A 44 7.00 9.00 -4.92
CA THR A 44 8.24 9.57 -4.36
C THR A 44 9.42 9.43 -5.33
N TRP A 45 9.37 8.45 -6.23
CA TRP A 45 10.47 8.11 -7.14
C TRP A 45 10.33 8.70 -8.56
N LEU A 46 9.20 9.35 -8.88
CA LEU A 46 8.85 9.84 -10.23
C LEU A 46 8.66 11.36 -10.27
#